data_AF-A0A1I6FSN7-F1
#
_entry.id   AF-A0A1I6FSN7-F1
#
_cell.length_a   1.000
_cell.length_b   1.000
_cell.length_c   1.000
_cell.angle_alpha   90.00
_cell.angle_beta   90.00
_cell.angle_gamma   90.00
#
_symmetry.space_group_name_H-M   'P 1'
#
loop_
_entity.id
_entity.type
_entity.pdbx_description
1 polymer ?
#
loop_
_entity_poly.entity_id
_entity_poly.type
_entity_poly.pdbx_seq_one_letter_code
_entity_poly.pdbx_strand_id
1 'polypeptide(L)'
;MEDPNTGKNYITRTATTQIEDVPDLGIKVELNIRWEDECTFVLTLKKVLENTSGREVGDFELISKITETGEDYFLVSSRIEGMDLIMDRKFVVLE
;
A
#
# COMPACT_ATOMS: atom_id res chain seq x y z
N MET A 1 -12.21 9.97 0.51
CA MET A 1 -11.57 11.26 0.90
C MET A 1 -10.14 10.87 1.18
N GLU A 2 -9.16 11.36 0.42
CA GLU A 2 -7.75 10.98 0.61
C GLU A 2 -7.38 11.10 2.09
N ASP A 3 -6.73 10.08 2.68
CA ASP A 3 -6.24 10.22 4.05
C ASP A 3 -5.18 11.32 4.05
N PRO A 4 -5.43 12.47 4.70
CA PRO A 4 -4.52 13.61 4.65
C PRO A 4 -3.19 13.33 5.36
N ASN A 5 -3.03 12.18 6.04
CA ASN A 5 -1.86 11.86 6.84
C ASN A 5 -0.88 10.87 6.18
N THR A 6 -1.22 10.23 5.06
CA THR A 6 -0.32 9.24 4.43
C THR A 6 0.47 9.79 3.25
N GLY A 7 0.11 10.96 2.72
CA GLY A 7 0.84 11.57 1.61
C GLY A 7 0.88 10.75 0.33
N LYS A 8 1.87 11.03 -0.52
CA LYS A 8 2.16 10.22 -1.71
C LYS A 8 2.92 8.96 -1.28
N ASN A 9 2.39 7.81 -1.65
CA ASN A 9 3.08 6.53 -1.51
C ASN A 9 3.78 6.18 -2.82
N TYR A 10 5.07 5.91 -2.72
CA TYR A 10 5.87 5.48 -3.87
C TYR A 10 6.00 3.97 -3.82
N ILE A 11 5.72 3.31 -4.94
CA ILE A 11 5.77 1.86 -4.99
C ILE A 11 6.67 1.36 -6.12
N THR A 12 7.33 0.25 -5.84
CA THR A 12 7.89 -0.65 -6.87
C THR A 12 7.21 -1.99 -6.71
N ARG A 13 6.61 -2.50 -7.79
CA ARG A 13 5.72 -3.67 -7.73
C ARG A 13 6.14 -4.76 -8.73
N THR A 14 6.18 -6.00 -8.25
CA THR A 14 6.27 -7.22 -9.07
C THR A 14 4.94 -7.99 -9.01
N ALA A 15 4.87 -9.16 -9.65
CA ALA A 15 3.69 -10.02 -9.55
C ALA A 15 3.39 -10.50 -8.11
N THR A 16 4.41 -10.62 -7.26
CA THR A 16 4.29 -11.25 -5.93
C THR A 16 4.72 -10.36 -4.76
N THR A 17 5.35 -9.21 -5.03
CA THR A 17 5.87 -8.31 -4.00
C THR A 17 5.65 -6.84 -4.34
N GLN A 18 5.44 -6.01 -3.32
CA GLN A 18 5.42 -4.56 -3.42
C GLN A 18 6.37 -3.98 -2.38
N ILE A 19 7.25 -3.08 -2.79
CA ILE A 19 7.95 -2.19 -1.86
C ILE A 19 7.16 -0.89 -1.84
N GLU A 20 6.77 -0.44 -0.66
CA GLU A 20 6.04 0.81 -0.45
C GLU A 20 6.88 1.72 0.45
N ASP A 21 7.15 2.91 -0.05
CA ASP A 21 7.82 3.99 0.65
C ASP A 21 6.78 5.05 0.99
N VAL A 22 6.64 5.33 2.29
CA VAL A 22 5.70 6.28 2.87
C VAL A 22 6.53 7.38 3.57
N PRO A 23 7.05 8.37 2.83
CA PRO A 23 7.99 9.34 3.39
C PRO A 23 7.40 10.14 4.54
N ASP A 24 6.11 10.47 4.46
CA ASP A 24 5.39 11.23 5.49
C ASP A 24 5.30 10.48 6.82
N LEU A 25 5.38 9.14 6.79
CA LEU A 25 5.45 8.30 7.98
C LEU A 25 6.88 7.85 8.33
N GLY A 26 7.87 8.13 7.47
CA GLY A 26 9.25 7.65 7.64
C GLY A 26 9.34 6.13 7.65
N ILE A 27 8.50 5.45 6.86
CA ILE A 27 8.38 3.99 6.84
C ILE A 27 8.55 3.49 5.40
N LYS A 28 9.37 2.43 5.26
CA LYS A 28 9.52 1.67 4.04
C LYS A 28 9.30 0.20 4.33
N VAL A 29 8.36 -0.42 3.63
CA VAL A 29 7.96 -1.82 3.85
C VAL A 29 8.03 -2.63 2.56
N GLU A 30 8.35 -3.90 2.71
CA GLU A 30 8.14 -4.92 1.69
C GLU A 30 6.87 -5.70 2.05
N LEU A 31 5.99 -5.86 1.07
CA LEU A 31 4.69 -6.49 1.19
C LEU A 31 4.62 -7.69 0.24
N ASN A 32 3.97 -8.76 0.68
CA ASN A 32 3.54 -9.82 -0.22
C ASN A 32 2.28 -9.38 -0.97
N ILE A 33 2.15 -9.78 -2.24
CA ILE A 33 0.96 -9.55 -3.04
C ILE A 33 0.33 -10.89 -3.38
N ARG A 34 -0.98 -11.00 -3.15
CA ARG A 34 -1.83 -12.08 -3.65
C ARG A 34 -2.97 -11.48 -4.47
N TRP A 35 -2.96 -11.69 -5.78
CA TRP A 35 -4.03 -11.24 -6.66
C TRP A 35 -5.25 -12.17 -6.53
N GLU A 36 -6.42 -11.59 -6.33
CA GLU A 36 -7.70 -12.31 -6.37
C GLU A 36 -8.30 -12.25 -7.78
N ASP A 37 -8.11 -11.13 -8.46
CA ASP A 37 -8.52 -10.88 -9.85
C ASP A 37 -7.63 -9.80 -10.50
N GLU A 38 -8.01 -9.28 -11.67
CA GLU A 38 -7.22 -8.29 -12.43
C GLU A 38 -7.08 -6.92 -11.73
N CYS A 39 -7.98 -6.58 -10.81
CA CYS A 39 -8.02 -5.29 -10.13
C CYS A 39 -7.97 -5.40 -8.60
N THR A 40 -8.13 -6.59 -8.04
CA THR A 40 -8.21 -6.84 -6.60
C THR A 40 -7.02 -7.68 -6.14
N PHE A 41 -6.34 -7.20 -5.10
CA PHE A 41 -5.20 -7.87 -4.52
C PHE A 41 -5.17 -7.67 -3.01
N VAL A 42 -4.52 -8.61 -2.33
CA VAL A 42 -4.30 -8.61 -0.90
C VAL A 42 -2.83 -8.32 -0.63
N LEU A 43 -2.57 -7.37 0.26
CA LEU A 43 -1.25 -7.01 0.76
C LEU A 43 -1.06 -7.51 2.19
N THR A 44 0.04 -8.22 2.46
CA THR A 44 0.44 -8.56 3.82
C THR A 44 1.87 -8.12 4.08
N LEU A 45 2.18 -7.75 5.33
CA LEU A 45 3.54 -7.36 5.70
C LEU A 45 4.50 -8.55 5.50
N LYS A 46 5.55 -8.34 4.72
CA LYS A 46 6.65 -9.30 4.60
C LYS A 46 7.81 -8.90 5.50
N LYS A 47 8.21 -7.62 5.42
CA LYS A 47 9.33 -7.07 6.20
C LYS A 47 9.28 -5.54 6.24
N VAL A 48 9.68 -4.97 7.37
CA VAL A 48 10.02 -3.53 7.47
C VAL A 48 11.46 -3.33 6.99
N LEU A 49 11.65 -2.53 5.95
CA LEU A 49 12.97 -2.22 5.37
C LEU A 49 13.59 -0.99 6.03
N GLU A 50 12.77 0.03 6.30
CA GLU A 50 13.17 1.25 7.00
C GLU A 50 12.03 1.73 7.91
N ASN A 51 12.38 2.24 9.09
CA ASN A 51 11.45 2.83 10.04
C ASN A 51 12.16 3.89 10.87
N THR A 52 12.26 5.09 10.31
CA THR A 52 12.90 6.24 10.97
C THR A 52 11.98 6.91 11.99
N SER A 53 10.67 6.67 11.91
CA SER A 53 9.71 7.22 12.87
C SER A 53 9.64 6.45 14.19
N GLY A 54 10.19 5.22 14.25
CA GLY A 54 10.14 4.35 15.42
C GLY A 54 8.72 3.86 15.76
N ARG A 55 7.76 4.03 14.84
CA ARG A 55 6.38 3.57 15.02
C ARG A 55 6.31 2.07 14.83
N GLU A 56 5.53 1.38 15.66
CA GLU A 56 5.31 -0.04 15.47
C GLU A 56 4.50 -0.28 14.19
N VAL A 57 4.99 -1.18 13.33
CA VAL A 57 4.27 -1.66 12.14
C VAL A 57 3.85 -3.09 12.46
N GLY A 58 2.58 -3.25 12.84
CA GLY A 58 2.01 -4.57 13.14
C GLY A 58 1.73 -5.37 11.88
N ASP A 59 1.44 -6.66 12.05
CA ASP A 59 0.92 -7.51 10.98
C ASP A 59 -0.46 -7.02 10.54
N PHE A 60 -0.71 -7.03 9.23
CA PHE A 60 -1.98 -6.65 8.65
C PHE A 60 -2.26 -7.43 7.37
N GLU A 61 -3.54 -7.49 7.03
CA GLU A 61 -4.03 -7.94 5.73
C GLU A 61 -4.88 -6.82 5.10
N LEU A 62 -4.37 -6.24 4.02
CA LEU A 62 -4.95 -5.10 3.32
C LEU A 62 -5.58 -5.57 2.01
N ILE A 63 -6.90 -5.64 1.98
CA ILE A 63 -7.68 -5.95 0.77
C ILE A 63 -7.75 -4.66 -0.05
N SER A 64 -7.14 -4.67 -1.22
CA SER A 64 -6.90 -3.51 -2.05
C SER A 64 -7.55 -3.68 -3.42
N LYS A 65 -8.27 -2.66 -3.87
CA LYS A 65 -8.89 -2.63 -5.21
C LYS A 65 -8.40 -1.41 -5.97
N ILE A 66 -7.88 -1.64 -7.16
CA ILE A 66 -7.56 -0.57 -8.13
C ILE A 66 -8.89 0.00 -8.62
N THR A 67 -9.08 1.30 -8.40
CA THR A 67 -10.25 2.04 -8.87
C THR A 67 -9.96 2.86 -10.11
N GLU A 68 -8.69 3.25 -10.31
CA GLU A 68 -8.24 4.02 -11.47
C GLU A 68 -6.77 3.73 -11.78
N THR A 69 -6.42 3.78 -13.07
CA THR A 69 -5.06 3.62 -13.58
C THR A 69 -4.69 4.85 -14.40
N GLY A 70 -3.54 5.46 -14.12
CA GLY A 70 -2.91 6.48 -14.95
C GLY A 70 -1.64 5.96 -15.64
N GLU A 71 -0.91 6.86 -16.28
CA GLU A 71 0.37 6.53 -16.94
C GLU A 71 1.46 6.12 -15.93
N ASP A 72 1.52 6.80 -14.78
CA ASP A 72 2.52 6.61 -13.72
C ASP A 72 1.91 6.35 -12.33
N TYR A 73 0.59 6.08 -12.24
CA TYR A 73 -0.08 5.93 -10.96
C TYR A 73 -1.25 4.95 -10.94
N PHE A 74 -1.60 4.50 -9.73
CA PHE A 74 -2.83 3.81 -9.41
C PHE A 74 -3.59 4.54 -8.31
N LEU A 75 -4.91 4.66 -8.44
CA LEU A 75 -5.78 4.92 -7.29
C LEU A 75 -6.27 3.59 -6.75
N VAL A 76 -6.06 3.39 -5.46
CA VAL A 76 -6.38 2.15 -4.77
C VAL A 76 -7.22 2.45 -3.55
N SER A 77 -8.37 1.81 -3.47
CA SER A 77 -9.19 1.79 -2.25
C SER A 77 -8.86 0.51 -1.48
N SER A 78 -8.46 0.66 -0.22
CA SER A 78 -8.02 -0.45 0.63
C SER A 78 -8.86 -0.53 1.89
N ARG A 79 -9.07 -1.75 2.39
CA ARG A 79 -9.71 -2.00 3.69
C ARG A 79 -8.97 -3.09 4.45
N ILE A 80 -9.10 -3.08 5.77
CA ILE A 80 -8.66 -4.16 6.65
C ILE A 80 -9.89 -4.94 7.08
N GLU A 81 -9.86 -6.26 6.97
CA GLU A 81 -10.98 -7.08 7.42
C GLU A 81 -11.21 -6.92 8.94
N GLY A 82 -12.46 -6.71 9.34
CA GLY A 82 -12.82 -6.48 10.75
C GLY A 82 -12.64 -5.05 11.24
N MET A 83 -12.16 -4.12 10.41
CA MET A 83 -12.12 -2.69 10.72
C MET A 83 -13.07 -1.91 9.80
N ASP A 84 -13.82 -0.97 10.36
CA ASP A 84 -14.61 -0.01 9.58
C ASP A 84 -13.73 1.15 9.09
N LEU A 85 -12.69 0.79 8.32
CA LEU A 85 -11.70 1.71 7.76
C LEU A 85 -11.53 1.43 6.28
N ILE A 86 -11.82 2.45 5.46
CA ILE A 86 -11.52 2.48 4.03
C ILE A 86 -10.48 3.57 3.81
N MET A 87 -9.38 3.21 3.16
CA MET A 87 -8.28 4.12 2.83
C MET A 87 -8.16 4.23 1.32
N ASP A 88 -8.34 5.43 0.79
CA ASP A 88 -8.07 5.73 -0.61
C ASP A 88 -6.65 6.28 -0.73
N ARG A 89 -5.82 5.65 -1.57
CA ARG A 89 -4.41 6.00 -1.77
C ARG A 89 -4.09 6.17 -3.24
N LYS A 90 -3.26 7.17 -3.54
CA LYS A 90 -2.57 7.30 -4.82
C LYS A 90 -1.18 6.68 -4.71
N PHE A 91 -0.95 5.61 -5.46
CA PHE A 91 0.37 5.01 -5.62
C PHE A 91 1.05 5.58 -6.85
N VAL A 92 2.23 6.18 -6.68
CA VAL A 92 3.10 6.57 -7.78
C VAL A 92 4.04 5.40 -8.07
N VAL A 93 4.04 4.93 -9.32
CA VAL A 93 4.83 3.77 -9.74
C VAL A 93 6.21 4.25 -10.16
N LEU A 94 7.24 3.68 -9.57
CA LEU A 94 8.63 3.88 -10.00
C LEU A 94 9.06 2.68 -10.85
N GLU A 95 9.53 2.94 -12.06
CA GLU A 95 10.10 1.93 -12.98
C GLU A 95 11.37 1.25 -12.40
#